data_AF-A0A4R5E076-F1
#
_entry.id   AF-A0A4R5E076-F1
#
_cell.length_a   1.000
_cell.length_b   1.000
_cell.length_c   1.000
_cell.angle_alpha   90.00
_cell.angle_beta   90.00
_cell.angle_gamma   90.00
#
_symmetry.space_group_name_H-M   'P 1'
#
loop_
_entity.id
_entity.type
_entity.pdbx_description
1 polymer ?
#
loop_
_entity_poly.entity_id
_entity_poly.type
_entity_poly.pdbx_seq_one_letter_code
_entity_poly.pdbx_strand_id
1 'polypeptide(L)'
;MRPDTRRLSVVAALLVSLVVATGCTQDPEKPTLDEAAKQLVADGDKLLASPSLTATGSATATEKADKDNEAGCLQGQVQRFFRAQGDLTGPPNKHSPGTAAGLLRGLLVSEGYEVIVDDLDLADENLGVTVLRNPATELTFMVTVRNSQQPNILIVGKTSCYEPNV
;
A
#
# COMPACT_ATOMS: atom_id res chain seq x y z
N MET A 1 -8.48 -62.46 -61.36
CA MET A 1 -8.17 -63.03 -60.02
C MET A 1 -7.73 -61.88 -59.11
N ARG A 2 -8.49 -61.61 -58.03
CA ARG A 2 -8.07 -60.89 -56.80
C ARG A 2 -7.41 -61.92 -55.84
N PRO A 3 -6.83 -61.57 -54.66
CA PRO A 3 -6.55 -60.28 -53.97
C PRO A 3 -5.05 -60.21 -53.53
N ASP A 4 -4.45 -59.25 -52.81
CA ASP A 4 -4.60 -58.82 -51.40
C ASP A 4 -3.69 -57.59 -51.13
N THR A 5 -4.15 -56.46 -50.57
CA THR A 5 -4.40 -56.12 -49.14
C THR A 5 -3.16 -55.59 -48.38
N ARG A 6 -3.12 -54.28 -48.08
CA ARG A 6 -2.51 -53.60 -46.90
C ARG A 6 -2.94 -52.11 -46.93
N ARG A 7 -4.05 -51.75 -46.26
CA ARG A 7 -4.20 -51.25 -44.87
C ARG A 7 -3.57 -49.87 -44.59
N LEU A 8 -4.47 -48.89 -44.40
CA LEU A 8 -4.54 -47.81 -43.37
C LEU A 8 -3.39 -46.77 -43.34
N SER A 9 -3.62 -45.46 -43.24
CA SER A 9 -4.54 -44.79 -42.31
C SER A 9 -5.08 -43.46 -42.86
N VAL A 10 -6.40 -43.27 -42.71
CA VAL A 10 -7.06 -41.97 -42.82
C VAL A 10 -6.86 -41.26 -41.49
N VAL A 11 -6.12 -40.15 -41.48
CA VAL A 11 -6.03 -39.28 -40.30
C VAL A 11 -7.26 -38.40 -40.29
N ALA A 12 -8.18 -38.67 -39.37
CA ALA A 12 -9.32 -37.81 -39.06
C ALA A 12 -8.81 -36.55 -38.33
N ALA A 13 -8.89 -35.40 -38.99
CA ALA A 13 -8.69 -34.11 -38.36
C ALA A 13 -9.95 -33.71 -37.59
N LEU A 14 -9.97 -34.05 -36.30
CA LEU A 14 -10.81 -33.41 -35.29
C LEU A 14 -9.91 -32.48 -34.48
N LEU A 15 -10.52 -31.44 -33.86
CA LEU A 15 -10.00 -30.53 -32.82
C LEU A 15 -9.84 -29.08 -33.32
N VAL A 16 -10.34 -28.03 -32.68
CA VAL A 16 -11.30 -27.79 -31.58
C VAL A 16 -11.72 -26.33 -31.80
N SER A 17 -13.01 -26.05 -31.66
CA SER A 17 -13.51 -24.68 -31.59
C SER A 17 -12.89 -23.97 -30.39
N LEU A 18 -11.96 -23.02 -30.62
CA LEU A 18 -11.51 -22.11 -29.58
C LEU A 18 -12.69 -21.21 -29.17
N VAL A 19 -13.31 -21.54 -28.04
CA VAL A 19 -14.17 -20.62 -27.32
C VAL A 19 -13.25 -19.57 -26.71
N VAL A 20 -13.20 -18.40 -27.33
CA VAL A 20 -12.56 -17.22 -26.72
C VAL A 20 -13.46 -16.80 -25.57
N ALA A 21 -13.10 -17.22 -24.35
CA ALA A 21 -13.69 -16.66 -23.15
C ALA A 21 -13.25 -15.20 -23.08
N THR A 22 -14.14 -14.28 -23.47
CA THR A 22 -14.07 -12.88 -23.07
C THR A 22 -14.31 -12.83 -21.57
N GLY A 23 -13.26 -13.12 -20.80
CA GLY A 23 -13.27 -12.84 -19.37
C GLY A 23 -13.39 -11.34 -19.23
N CYS A 24 -14.58 -10.87 -18.84
CA CYS A 24 -14.69 -9.58 -18.19
C CYS A 24 -13.67 -9.59 -17.06
N THR A 25 -12.64 -8.76 -17.15
CA THR A 25 -11.80 -8.41 -16.00
C THR A 25 -12.75 -7.92 -14.92
N GLN A 26 -13.10 -8.83 -14.01
CA GLN A 26 -13.76 -8.47 -12.78
C GLN A 26 -12.68 -7.68 -12.02
N ASP A 27 -12.88 -6.38 -11.90
CA ASP A 27 -12.02 -5.58 -11.03
C ASP A 27 -11.97 -6.28 -9.67
N PRO A 28 -10.77 -6.46 -9.08
CA PRO A 28 -10.65 -7.16 -7.81
C PRO A 28 -11.59 -6.52 -6.80
N GLU A 29 -12.37 -7.37 -6.13
CA GLU A 29 -13.36 -6.91 -5.14
C GLU A 29 -12.65 -6.08 -4.06
N LYS A 30 -13.19 -4.88 -3.82
CA LYS A 30 -12.61 -3.94 -2.84
C LYS A 30 -12.63 -4.60 -1.45
N PRO A 31 -11.52 -4.60 -0.70
CA PRO A 31 -11.49 -5.20 0.64
C PRO A 31 -12.48 -4.52 1.56
N THR A 32 -13.12 -5.28 2.46
CA THR A 32 -13.96 -4.74 3.53
C THR A 32 -13.17 -3.81 4.45
N LEU A 33 -13.86 -2.96 5.24
CA LEU A 33 -13.19 -2.09 6.21
C LEU A 33 -12.28 -2.86 7.18
N ASP A 34 -12.72 -4.03 7.65
CA ASP A 34 -11.95 -4.84 8.59
C ASP A 34 -10.71 -5.48 7.95
N GLU A 35 -10.80 -5.92 6.69
CA GLU A 35 -9.65 -6.42 5.92
C GLU A 35 -8.65 -5.30 5.64
N ALA A 36 -9.14 -4.14 5.20
CA ALA A 36 -8.33 -2.95 4.98
C ALA A 36 -7.66 -2.49 6.26
N ALA A 37 -8.35 -2.48 7.40
CA ALA A 37 -7.79 -2.11 8.69
C ALA A 37 -6.72 -3.09 9.17
N LYS A 38 -6.93 -4.40 9.01
CA LYS A 38 -5.91 -5.42 9.33
C LYS A 38 -4.65 -5.23 8.47
N GLN A 39 -4.82 -5.01 7.17
CA GLN A 39 -3.70 -4.75 6.27
C GLN A 39 -2.99 -3.45 6.64
N LEU A 40 -3.74 -2.39 6.97
CA LEU A 40 -3.19 -1.10 7.38
C LEU A 40 -2.30 -1.23 8.62
N VAL A 41 -2.75 -1.99 9.62
CA VAL A 41 -1.95 -2.25 10.84
C VAL A 41 -0.73 -3.10 10.51
N ALA A 42 -0.88 -4.13 9.68
CA ALA A 42 0.24 -4.99 9.28
C ALA A 42 1.34 -4.18 8.54
N ASP A 43 0.95 -3.33 7.60
CA ASP A 43 1.87 -2.47 6.85
C ASP A 43 2.51 -1.41 7.76
N GLY A 44 1.73 -0.83 8.66
CA GLY A 44 2.22 0.10 9.68
C GLY A 44 3.25 -0.56 10.61
N ASP A 45 2.97 -1.77 11.09
CA ASP A 45 3.88 -2.51 11.98
C ASP A 45 5.17 -2.93 11.24
N LYS A 46 5.09 -3.33 9.95
CA LYS A 46 6.27 -3.55 9.11
C LYS A 46 7.11 -2.29 8.96
N LEU A 47 6.46 -1.13 8.72
CA LEU A 47 7.14 0.15 8.59
C LEU A 47 7.87 0.53 9.89
N LEU A 48 7.23 0.32 11.05
CA LEU A 48 7.83 0.56 12.36
C LEU A 48 8.99 -0.39 12.70
N ALA A 49 8.92 -1.64 12.25
CA ALA A 49 9.98 -2.63 12.45
C ALA A 49 11.10 -2.52 11.40
N SER A 50 11.01 -1.58 10.46
CA SER A 50 11.89 -1.56 9.30
C SER A 50 13.33 -1.14 9.64
N PRO A 51 14.33 -1.73 8.95
CA PRO A 51 15.71 -1.23 9.00
C PRO A 51 15.82 0.23 8.53
N SER A 52 14.97 0.64 7.57
CA SER A 52 14.91 2.02 7.07
C SER A 52 14.57 3.01 8.17
N LEU A 53 13.56 2.70 9.00
CA LEU A 53 13.23 3.53 10.17
C LEU A 53 14.35 3.49 11.19
N THR A 54 14.83 2.31 11.54
CA THR A 54 15.90 2.11 12.54
C THR A 54 17.19 2.84 12.18
N ALA A 55 17.50 2.97 10.88
CA ALA A 55 18.67 3.68 10.39
C ALA A 55 18.58 5.21 10.55
N THR A 56 17.37 5.77 10.65
CA THR A 56 17.15 7.21 10.77
C THR A 56 16.60 7.65 12.13
N GLY A 57 15.95 6.76 12.88
CA GLY A 57 15.16 7.10 14.04
C GLY A 57 14.41 5.92 14.66
N SER A 58 13.36 6.23 15.41
CA SER A 58 12.40 5.25 15.92
C SER A 58 11.04 5.89 16.07
N ALA A 59 9.96 5.13 15.88
CA ALA A 59 8.60 5.57 16.13
C ALA A 59 7.78 4.44 16.74
N THR A 60 6.75 4.81 17.49
CA THR A 60 5.84 3.88 18.15
C THR A 60 4.40 4.19 17.74
N ALA A 61 3.62 3.15 17.48
CA ALA A 61 2.20 3.29 17.19
C ALA A 61 1.45 3.89 18.38
N THR A 62 0.65 4.91 18.12
CA THR A 62 -0.29 5.55 19.05
C THR A 62 -1.74 5.20 18.75
N GLU A 63 -2.02 4.71 17.54
CA GLU A 63 -3.33 4.25 17.08
C GLU A 63 -3.14 3.08 16.10
N LYS A 64 -3.96 2.03 16.21
CA LYS A 64 -3.84 0.81 15.40
C LYS A 64 -5.18 0.40 14.77
N ALA A 65 -5.81 1.34 14.06
CA ALA A 65 -7.04 1.13 13.29
C ALA A 65 -8.14 0.41 14.09
N ASP A 66 -8.25 0.73 15.38
CA ASP A 66 -9.18 0.10 16.33
C ASP A 66 -10.50 0.86 16.46
N LYS A 67 -10.58 2.06 15.86
CA LYS A 67 -11.72 2.98 15.99
C LYS A 67 -12.15 3.53 14.64
N ASP A 68 -13.45 3.48 14.41
CA ASP A 68 -14.08 4.16 13.28
C ASP A 68 -14.01 5.68 13.45
N ASN A 69 -13.85 6.38 12.34
CA ASN A 69 -13.73 7.82 12.31
C ASN A 69 -14.37 8.38 11.04
N GLU A 70 -15.21 9.40 11.17
CA GLU A 70 -15.95 10.02 10.06
C GLU A 70 -15.18 11.17 9.39
N ALA A 71 -14.04 11.60 9.96
CA ALA A 71 -13.31 12.78 9.50
C ALA A 71 -12.91 12.64 8.04
N GLY A 72 -13.33 13.57 7.18
CA GLY A 72 -13.00 13.52 5.75
C GLY A 72 -13.74 12.45 4.94
N CYS A 73 -14.72 11.77 5.53
CA CYS A 73 -15.65 10.89 4.83
C CYS A 73 -17.00 11.59 4.57
N LEU A 74 -17.80 11.03 3.66
CA LEU A 74 -19.19 11.47 3.48
C LEU A 74 -20.04 11.05 4.69
N GLN A 75 -21.22 11.68 4.85
CA GLN A 75 -22.14 11.35 5.93
C GLN A 75 -22.50 9.86 5.92
N GLY A 76 -22.39 9.22 7.08
CA GLY A 76 -22.67 7.79 7.22
C GLY A 76 -21.56 6.87 6.70
N GLN A 77 -20.38 7.41 6.36
CA GLN A 77 -19.19 6.61 6.05
C GLN A 77 -18.12 6.79 7.13
N VAL A 78 -17.31 5.76 7.31
CA VAL A 78 -16.22 5.72 8.29
C VAL A 78 -14.92 5.26 7.65
N GLN A 79 -13.80 5.66 8.26
CA GLN A 79 -12.47 5.14 7.98
C GLN A 79 -11.76 4.83 9.30
N ARG A 80 -10.61 4.15 9.22
CA ARG A 80 -9.78 3.85 10.38
C ARG A 80 -8.35 4.34 10.14
N PHE A 81 -7.68 4.74 11.22
CA PHE A 81 -6.35 5.31 11.17
C PHE A 81 -5.32 4.40 11.84
N PHE A 82 -4.15 4.31 11.23
CA PHE A 82 -2.92 3.92 11.90
C PHE A 82 -2.10 5.18 12.15
N ARG A 83 -1.64 5.38 13.39
CA ARG A 83 -0.79 6.54 13.71
C ARG A 83 0.42 6.08 14.47
N ALA A 84 1.57 6.61 14.12
CA ALA A 84 2.79 6.44 14.88
C ALA A 84 3.58 7.74 14.92
N GLN A 85 4.31 7.92 16.01
CA GLN A 85 5.14 9.09 16.24
C GLN A 85 6.46 8.69 16.88
N GLY A 86 7.49 9.48 16.63
CA GLY A 86 8.78 9.34 17.30
C GLY A 86 9.80 10.32 16.77
N ASP A 87 11.07 9.97 16.86
CA ASP A 87 12.17 10.91 16.74
C ASP A 87 13.30 10.38 15.87
N LEU A 88 14.02 11.32 15.24
CA LEU A 88 15.25 11.03 14.53
C LEU A 88 16.36 10.70 15.54
N THR A 89 17.30 9.85 15.14
CA THR A 89 18.49 9.54 15.95
C THR A 89 19.69 10.32 15.47
N GLY A 90 20.60 10.64 16.39
CA GLY A 90 21.80 11.42 16.07
C GLY A 90 21.55 12.93 15.91
N PRO A 91 22.59 13.71 15.57
CA PRO A 91 22.49 15.16 15.51
C PRO A 91 21.70 15.64 14.28
N PRO A 92 21.07 16.85 14.33
CA PRO A 92 20.18 17.35 13.27
C PRO A 92 20.78 17.44 11.87
N ASN A 93 22.11 17.52 11.76
CA ASN A 93 22.84 17.56 10.49
C ASN A 93 23.06 16.17 9.87
N LYS A 94 22.78 15.08 10.60
CA LYS A 94 23.03 13.71 10.15
C LYS A 94 21.92 13.17 9.26
N HIS A 95 20.68 13.60 9.48
CA HIS A 95 19.52 13.17 8.72
C HIS A 95 18.76 14.39 8.21
N SER A 96 18.80 14.63 6.90
CA SER A 96 17.86 15.60 6.34
C SER A 96 16.44 15.02 6.39
N PRO A 97 15.40 15.83 6.68
CA PRO A 97 14.03 15.38 6.71
C PRO A 97 13.59 14.68 5.42
N GLY A 98 14.00 15.23 4.27
CA GLY A 98 13.73 14.63 2.96
C GLY A 98 14.38 13.27 2.78
N THR A 99 15.64 13.07 3.21
CA THR A 99 16.29 11.75 3.14
C THR A 99 15.61 10.73 4.06
N ALA A 100 15.25 11.12 5.28
CA ALA A 100 14.54 10.24 6.21
C ALA A 100 13.16 9.84 5.67
N ALA A 101 12.37 10.79 5.16
CA ALA A 101 11.11 10.50 4.50
C ALA A 101 11.29 9.61 3.26
N GLY A 102 12.32 9.86 2.45
CA GLY A 102 12.64 9.08 1.26
C GLY A 102 13.03 7.62 1.55
N LEU A 103 13.67 7.33 2.69
CA LEU A 103 13.95 5.95 3.12
C LEU A 103 12.66 5.18 3.46
N LEU A 104 11.73 5.84 4.15
CA LEU A 104 10.43 5.26 4.51
C LEU A 104 9.53 5.10 3.27
N ARG A 105 9.57 6.07 2.35
CA ARG A 105 8.98 5.99 1.01
C ARG A 105 9.44 4.73 0.28
N GLY A 106 10.76 4.48 0.24
CA GLY A 106 11.33 3.32 -0.44
C GLY A 106 10.77 1.99 0.05
N LEU A 107 10.54 1.86 1.37
CA LEU A 107 9.90 0.67 1.93
C LEU A 107 8.45 0.53 1.47
N LEU A 108 7.65 1.60 1.59
CA LEU A 108 6.24 1.55 1.18
C LEU A 108 6.11 1.25 -0.32
N VAL A 109 6.99 1.80 -1.16
CA VAL A 109 7.06 1.45 -2.59
C VAL A 109 7.36 -0.03 -2.79
N SER A 110 8.28 -0.61 -2.01
CA SER A 110 8.57 -2.05 -2.09
C SER A 110 7.40 -2.95 -1.65
N GLU A 111 6.47 -2.42 -0.85
CA GLU A 111 5.22 -3.09 -0.47
C GLU A 111 4.06 -2.81 -1.47
N GLY A 112 4.36 -2.19 -2.61
CA GLY A 112 3.39 -1.94 -3.68
C GLY A 112 2.60 -0.64 -3.56
N TYR A 113 3.03 0.31 -2.72
CA TYR A 113 2.44 1.64 -2.68
C TYR A 113 3.01 2.54 -3.79
N GLU A 114 2.17 3.41 -4.33
CA GLU A 114 2.53 4.40 -5.33
C GLU A 114 2.53 5.80 -4.73
N VAL A 115 3.50 6.63 -5.12
CA VAL A 115 3.54 8.03 -4.71
C VAL A 115 2.43 8.78 -5.43
N ILE A 116 1.56 9.47 -4.68
CA ILE A 116 0.40 10.18 -5.23
C ILE A 116 0.50 11.70 -5.13
N VAL A 117 1.53 12.21 -4.45
CA VAL A 117 1.89 13.63 -4.42
C VAL A 117 3.38 13.72 -4.69
N ASP A 118 3.81 14.63 -5.56
CA ASP A 118 5.23 14.86 -5.77
C ASP A 118 5.85 15.34 -4.46
N ASP A 119 6.89 14.66 -3.99
CA ASP A 119 7.56 15.01 -2.74
C ASP A 119 8.11 16.47 -2.82
N LEU A 120 8.45 16.96 -4.02
CA LEU A 120 8.89 18.34 -4.24
C LEU A 120 7.80 19.39 -4.00
N ASP A 121 6.53 19.04 -4.15
CA ASP A 121 5.42 19.96 -3.88
C ASP A 121 5.22 20.20 -2.38
N LEU A 122 5.71 19.28 -1.54
CA LEU A 122 5.52 19.30 -0.08
C LEU A 122 6.82 19.48 0.71
N ALA A 123 7.98 19.33 0.06
CA ALA A 123 9.28 19.40 0.70
C ALA A 123 9.70 20.85 1.01
N ASP A 124 10.38 21.00 2.15
CA ASP A 124 11.11 22.20 2.56
C ASP A 124 12.45 21.73 3.15
N GLU A 125 13.42 22.64 3.32
CA GLU A 125 14.71 22.38 3.96
C GLU A 125 14.58 21.71 5.33
N ASN A 126 13.48 21.99 6.03
CA ASN A 126 13.19 21.46 7.37
C ASN A 126 12.04 20.44 7.42
N LEU A 127 11.49 20.04 6.27
CA LEU A 127 10.30 19.21 6.15
C LEU A 127 10.47 18.19 5.03
N GLY A 128 10.40 16.90 5.38
CA GLY A 128 10.24 15.81 4.43
C GLY A 128 8.82 15.29 4.53
N VAL A 129 8.08 15.27 3.41
CA VAL A 129 6.78 14.61 3.35
C VAL A 129 6.78 13.66 2.18
N THR A 130 6.18 12.50 2.37
CA THR A 130 5.79 11.62 1.27
C THR A 130 4.38 11.11 1.50
N VAL A 131 3.60 11.01 0.43
CA VAL A 131 2.22 10.52 0.47
C VAL A 131 2.08 9.43 -0.57
N LEU A 132 1.73 8.24 -0.11
CA LEU A 132 1.64 7.06 -0.97
C LEU A 132 0.30 6.36 -0.79
N ARG A 133 -0.18 5.73 -1.86
CA ARG A 133 -1.41 4.95 -1.88
C ARG A 133 -1.16 3.58 -2.49
N ASN A 134 -1.67 2.53 -1.84
CA ASN A 134 -1.68 1.20 -2.42
C ASN A 134 -2.83 1.11 -3.45
N PRO A 135 -2.57 0.79 -4.73
CA PRO A 135 -3.60 0.78 -5.76
C PRO A 135 -4.59 -0.39 -5.61
N ALA A 136 -4.19 -1.49 -4.96
CA ALA A 136 -5.05 -2.66 -4.78
C ALA A 136 -5.98 -2.52 -3.56
N THR A 137 -5.49 -1.94 -2.47
CA THR A 137 -6.24 -1.84 -1.20
C THR A 137 -6.76 -0.42 -0.91
N GLU A 138 -6.36 0.55 -1.73
CA GLU A 138 -6.62 1.98 -1.57
C GLU A 138 -6.13 2.60 -0.25
N LEU A 139 -5.34 1.86 0.54
CA LEU A 139 -4.73 2.34 1.77
C LEU A 139 -3.78 3.50 1.46
N THR A 140 -3.77 4.52 2.31
CA THR A 140 -2.91 5.69 2.13
C THR A 140 -2.00 5.84 3.35
N PHE A 141 -0.70 6.04 3.11
CA PHE A 141 0.25 6.47 4.12
C PHE A 141 0.79 7.86 3.81
N MET A 142 0.83 8.70 4.82
CA MET A 142 1.59 9.95 4.85
C MET A 142 2.68 9.83 5.90
N VAL A 143 3.91 10.08 5.48
CA VAL A 143 5.06 10.17 6.38
C VAL A 143 5.53 11.61 6.38
N THR A 144 5.71 12.17 7.57
CA THR A 144 6.20 13.53 7.77
C THR A 144 7.40 13.47 8.71
N VAL A 145 8.51 14.09 8.28
CA VAL A 145 9.72 14.24 9.08
C VAL A 145 10.04 15.73 9.20
N ARG A 146 10.37 16.20 10.41
CA ARG A 146 10.68 17.60 10.72
C ARG A 146 11.87 17.70 11.66
N ASN A 147 12.80 18.62 11.38
CA ASN A 147 13.98 18.82 12.23
C ASN A 147 13.74 19.67 13.48
N SER A 148 12.77 20.60 13.44
CA SER A 148 12.61 21.66 14.44
C SER A 148 11.59 21.38 15.54
N GLN A 149 10.90 20.22 15.52
CA GLN A 149 9.83 19.90 16.45
C GLN A 149 9.81 18.41 16.79
N GLN A 150 9.77 18.08 18.08
CA GLN A 150 9.46 16.73 18.55
C GLN A 150 7.94 16.56 18.75
N PRO A 151 7.34 15.42 18.38
CA PRO A 151 7.97 14.29 17.67
C PRO A 151 8.43 14.67 16.25
N ASN A 152 9.66 14.30 15.90
CA ASN A 152 10.26 14.63 14.59
C ASN A 152 9.70 13.79 13.45
N ILE A 153 9.20 12.58 13.73
CA ILE A 153 8.65 11.63 12.77
C ILE A 153 7.18 11.44 13.09
N LEU A 154 6.32 11.63 12.09
CA LEU A 154 4.90 11.30 12.14
C LEU A 154 4.56 10.39 10.97
N ILE A 155 3.84 9.31 11.26
CA ILE A 155 3.35 8.36 10.27
C ILE A 155 1.85 8.27 10.45
N VAL A 156 1.10 8.54 9.40
CA VAL A 156 -0.36 8.42 9.38
C VAL A 156 -0.76 7.52 8.22
N GLY A 157 -1.22 6.33 8.56
CA GLY A 157 -1.92 5.44 7.66
C GLY A 157 -3.43 5.62 7.78
N LYS A 158 -4.17 5.46 6.68
CA LYS A 158 -5.64 5.46 6.69
C LYS A 158 -6.21 4.46 5.70
N THR A 159 -7.38 3.92 6.03
CA THR A 159 -8.23 3.22 5.07
C THR A 159 -8.90 4.23 4.13
N SER A 160 -9.53 3.75 3.07
CA SER A 160 -10.56 4.54 2.38
C SER A 160 -11.79 4.70 3.28
N CYS A 161 -12.74 5.52 2.85
CA CYS A 161 -14.06 5.60 3.47
C CYS A 161 -14.92 4.40 3.05
N TYR A 162 -15.60 3.81 4.02
CA TYR A 162 -16.49 2.66 3.89
C TYR A 162 -17.84 2.99 4.49
N GLU A 163 -18.90 2.39 3.94
CA GLU A 163 -20.15 2.31 4.68
C GLU A 163 -19.94 1.42 5.92
N PRO A 164 -20.46 1.80 7.09
CA PRO A 164 -20.33 0.99 8.28
C PRO A 164 -21.02 -0.35 8.06
N ASN A 165 -20.35 -1.45 8.44
CA ASN A 165 -20.94 -2.78 8.42
C ASN A 165 -22.20 -2.76 9.30
N VAL A 166 -23.39 -2.85 8.70
CA VAL A 166 -24.68 -3.00 9.40
C VAL A 166 -24.89 -4.46 9.78
#